data_AF-A0A959YDQ8-F1
#
_entry.id   AF-A0A959YDQ8-F1
#
_cell.length_a   1.000
_cell.length_b   1.000
_cell.length_c   1.000
_cell.angle_alpha   90.00
_cell.angle_beta   90.00
_cell.angle_gamma   90.00
#
_symmetry.space_group_name_H-M   'P 1'
#
loop_
_entity.id
_entity.type
_entity.pdbx_description
1 polymer ?
#
loop_
_entity_poly.entity_id
_entity_poly.type
_entity_poly.pdbx_seq_one_letter_code
_entity_poly.pdbx_strand_id
1 'polypeptide(L)'
;MAKTRVIMQFRAYPFIPVLLGIVHTTTAQTEMSAFPCSGSGISTTLATDYQAIGINPSNLGWSGKYEGKNVAFGLGDLGCSLYTDALEKDELKKDFVKGFDDKFSYAEKLAVAKDFTDAELTLNGDVRLLGVSLMTANAGGFAIHVADRFQWYNRFNKNTSEILYLGRTAPYFQHLLLADSSVVDNDPDLPQSTLDQVVNGYNDRGEGKPISKLMDDAEVTMDWVREYALSWGYLIGTSGVVNWYGGVSIRYLTGFAHADVGYEDGEFKAFSALSPGFDIDYGDAGLSNPSTRSGSIMTPVGSGVSGDIGFSTFIKNVVRVGVSYTNLGVMTWNGNVYTAQNDTLYELSSAGFDSYNIFDNADLVLGEHGILKWEGKKQEKIATPQQTRIGASYGIKEIAEVGFDVIIPTNKVAGNYESPVFALGGQVSPKNFFTISLGMTTGGNYDTRVPMGLTLRLPTGVWEVGVATRDIITLFSQSTPTLSMCAGFLRFRV
;
A
#
# COMPACT_ATOMS: atom_id res chain seq x y z
N MET A 1 -57.26 -47.84 4.75
CA MET A 1 -57.20 -46.36 4.82
C MET A 1 -56.56 -45.97 6.14
N ALA A 2 -55.25 -45.77 6.18
CA ALA A 2 -54.53 -45.37 7.38
C ALA A 2 -53.69 -44.12 7.03
N LYS A 3 -54.01 -43.00 7.70
CA LYS A 3 -53.25 -41.75 7.62
C LYS A 3 -52.14 -41.81 8.66
N THR A 4 -50.89 -41.84 8.22
CA THR A 4 -49.71 -41.70 9.09
C THR A 4 -49.14 -40.30 8.88
N ARG A 5 -49.25 -39.45 9.91
CA ARG A 5 -48.56 -38.15 10.02
C ARG A 5 -47.06 -38.43 10.22
N VAL A 6 -46.21 -37.88 9.35
CA VAL A 6 -44.77 -37.78 9.60
C VAL A 6 -44.48 -36.37 10.10
N ILE A 7 -44.00 -36.29 11.33
CA ILE A 7 -43.47 -35.09 11.98
C ILE A 7 -42.01 -34.97 11.56
N MET A 8 -41.65 -33.89 10.86
CA MET A 8 -40.26 -33.57 10.52
C MET A 8 -39.66 -32.76 11.67
N GLN A 9 -38.77 -33.37 12.45
CA GLN A 9 -37.93 -32.68 13.42
C GLN A 9 -36.65 -32.21 12.72
N PHE A 10 -36.40 -30.91 12.71
CA PHE A 10 -35.11 -30.31 12.36
C PHE A 10 -34.11 -30.58 13.48
N ARG A 11 -33.00 -31.29 13.17
CA ARG A 11 -31.83 -31.40 14.04
C ARG A 11 -30.79 -30.35 13.62
N ALA A 12 -30.52 -29.41 14.51
CA ALA A 12 -29.42 -28.46 14.43
C ALA A 12 -28.08 -29.19 14.62
N TYR A 13 -27.09 -28.90 13.77
CA TYR A 13 -25.71 -29.31 13.96
C TYR A 13 -24.95 -28.20 14.73
N PRO A 14 -24.05 -28.55 15.66
CA PRO A 14 -23.33 -27.58 16.48
C PRO A 14 -22.21 -26.90 15.70
N PHE A 15 -22.11 -25.59 15.91
CA PHE A 15 -21.01 -24.71 15.55
C PHE A 15 -19.65 -25.30 15.97
N ILE A 16 -18.69 -25.30 15.05
CA ILE A 16 -17.26 -25.47 15.34
C ILE A 16 -16.71 -24.06 15.61
N PRO A 17 -16.08 -23.78 16.76
CA PRO A 17 -15.37 -22.53 16.96
C PRO A 17 -14.06 -22.58 16.18
N VAL A 18 -13.91 -21.67 15.22
CA VAL A 18 -12.63 -21.39 14.56
C VAL A 18 -11.72 -20.76 15.61
N LEU A 19 -10.63 -21.45 15.91
CA LEU A 19 -9.53 -20.97 16.74
C LEU A 19 -8.86 -19.81 15.99
N LEU A 20 -9.03 -18.58 16.45
CA LEU A 20 -8.23 -17.42 16.04
C LEU A 20 -6.83 -17.60 16.62
N GLY A 21 -5.93 -18.14 15.81
CA GLY A 21 -4.49 -17.98 16.03
C GLY A 21 -4.13 -16.53 15.72
N ILE A 22 -3.58 -15.83 16.69
CA ILE A 22 -2.96 -14.52 16.51
C ILE A 22 -1.71 -14.77 15.65
N VAL A 23 -1.78 -14.38 14.39
CA VAL A 23 -0.64 -14.26 13.50
C VAL A 23 -0.41 -12.76 13.35
N HIS A 24 0.79 -12.31 13.71
CA HIS A 24 1.19 -10.92 13.58
C HIS A 24 1.32 -10.55 12.10
N THR A 25 0.83 -9.36 11.75
CA THR A 25 0.60 -8.89 10.39
C THR A 25 1.71 -7.93 9.95
N THR A 26 1.93 -7.83 8.65
CA THR A 26 2.71 -6.77 8.00
C THR A 26 1.78 -6.06 6.99
N THR A 27 2.02 -4.77 6.65
CA THR A 27 1.01 -3.91 6.01
C THR A 27 1.37 -3.28 4.65
N ALA A 28 0.38 -3.11 3.75
CA ALA A 28 0.51 -2.81 2.30
C ALA A 28 -0.85 -2.81 1.58
N GLN A 29 -0.88 -2.03 0.49
CA GLN A 29 -1.96 -1.57 -0.41
C GLN A 29 -3.34 -1.26 0.20
N THR A 30 -3.97 -0.20 -0.28
CA THR A 30 -5.41 0.04 -0.10
C THR A 30 -6.02 0.40 -1.44
N GLU A 31 -7.34 0.22 -1.59
CA GLU A 31 -8.04 0.39 -2.86
C GLU A 31 -7.63 1.67 -3.60
N MET A 32 -7.28 1.56 -4.89
CA MET A 32 -6.80 2.61 -5.81
C MET A 32 -7.63 3.92 -5.74
N SER A 33 -7.20 4.97 -6.45
CA SER A 33 -7.90 6.27 -6.58
C SER A 33 -9.27 6.24 -7.31
N ALA A 34 -10.07 5.19 -7.11
CA ALA A 34 -11.43 5.00 -7.60
C ALA A 34 -12.46 5.46 -6.56
N PHE A 35 -12.49 6.78 -6.31
CA PHE A 35 -13.33 7.42 -5.26
C PHE A 35 -14.82 7.00 -5.21
N PRO A 36 -15.53 6.67 -6.31
CA PRO A 36 -16.94 6.29 -6.20
C PRO A 36 -17.14 4.90 -5.59
N CYS A 37 -16.09 4.07 -5.59
CA CYS A 37 -16.13 2.70 -5.09
C CYS A 37 -15.40 2.56 -3.75
N SER A 38 -14.37 3.38 -3.50
CA SER A 38 -13.54 3.33 -2.29
C SER A 38 -14.37 3.35 -0.99
N GLY A 39 -15.44 4.17 -0.95
CA GLY A 39 -16.29 4.28 0.24
C GLY A 39 -17.22 3.08 0.46
N SER A 40 -17.34 2.16 -0.49
CA SER A 40 -18.18 0.95 -0.37
C SER A 40 -17.39 -0.32 -0.04
N GLY A 41 -16.09 -0.33 -0.34
CA GLY A 41 -15.22 -1.50 -0.22
C GLY A 41 -15.52 -2.64 -1.21
N ILE A 42 -16.48 -2.49 -2.14
CA ILE A 42 -16.91 -3.56 -3.06
C ILE A 42 -16.56 -3.26 -4.53
N SER A 43 -15.33 -2.81 -4.74
CA SER A 43 -14.84 -2.27 -6.01
C SER A 43 -14.90 -3.25 -7.19
N THR A 44 -14.74 -4.56 -6.98
CA THR A 44 -14.74 -5.58 -8.05
C THR A 44 -16.02 -5.57 -8.88
N THR A 45 -17.16 -5.23 -8.28
CA THR A 45 -18.48 -5.22 -8.94
C THR A 45 -19.05 -3.82 -9.21
N LEU A 46 -18.34 -2.76 -8.77
CA LEU A 46 -18.76 -1.37 -8.94
C LEU A 46 -17.87 -0.55 -9.87
N ALA A 47 -16.58 -0.86 -9.94
CA ALA A 47 -15.63 -0.11 -10.75
C ALA A 47 -16.00 -0.24 -12.23
N THR A 48 -16.17 0.88 -12.90
CA THR A 48 -16.55 0.97 -14.32
C THR A 48 -15.58 1.91 -15.03
N ASP A 49 -15.69 1.99 -16.36
CA ASP A 49 -14.84 2.85 -17.20
C ASP A 49 -13.33 2.72 -16.91
N TYR A 50 -12.56 3.79 -17.07
CA TYR A 50 -11.11 3.77 -16.84
C TYR A 50 -10.75 3.43 -15.38
N GLN A 51 -11.69 3.53 -14.45
CA GLN A 51 -11.49 3.12 -13.05
C GLN A 51 -11.53 1.59 -12.88
N ALA A 52 -12.00 0.82 -13.87
CA ALA A 52 -11.96 -0.64 -13.83
C ALA A 52 -10.55 -1.23 -14.04
N ILE A 53 -9.62 -0.44 -14.60
CA ILE A 53 -8.23 -0.86 -14.83
C ILE A 53 -7.55 -1.19 -13.50
N GLY A 54 -6.90 -2.34 -13.42
CA GLY A 54 -6.27 -2.84 -12.20
C GLY A 54 -7.24 -3.42 -11.16
N ILE A 55 -8.56 -3.37 -11.42
CA ILE A 55 -9.59 -3.94 -10.55
C ILE A 55 -10.24 -5.14 -11.25
N ASN A 56 -11.00 -4.91 -12.32
CA ASN A 56 -11.61 -5.97 -13.12
C ASN A 56 -11.85 -5.47 -14.55
N PRO A 57 -10.98 -5.82 -15.53
CA PRO A 57 -11.10 -5.29 -16.90
C PRO A 57 -12.39 -5.73 -17.62
N SER A 58 -13.05 -6.80 -17.17
CA SER A 58 -14.33 -7.21 -17.77
C SER A 58 -15.44 -6.17 -17.57
N ASN A 59 -15.29 -5.29 -16.57
CA ASN A 59 -16.27 -4.26 -16.28
C ASN A 59 -16.34 -3.17 -17.36
N LEU A 60 -15.32 -3.08 -18.22
CA LEU A 60 -15.34 -2.24 -19.41
C LEU A 60 -16.37 -2.69 -20.44
N GLY A 61 -16.74 -3.97 -20.44
CA GLY A 61 -17.76 -4.50 -21.35
C GLY A 61 -19.18 -4.15 -20.94
N TRP A 62 -19.39 -3.57 -19.76
CA TRP A 62 -20.71 -3.26 -19.25
C TRP A 62 -21.32 -2.06 -19.97
N SER A 63 -22.63 -2.07 -20.16
CA SER A 63 -23.33 -0.87 -20.63
C SER A 63 -23.18 0.27 -19.63
N GLY A 64 -22.86 1.46 -20.15
CA GLY A 64 -22.76 2.65 -19.31
C GLY A 64 -24.07 2.94 -18.58
N LYS A 65 -23.98 3.38 -17.32
CA LYS A 65 -25.15 3.81 -16.53
C LYS A 65 -25.87 5.02 -17.13
N TYR A 66 -25.19 5.76 -18.01
CA TYR A 66 -25.70 7.00 -18.62
C TYR A 66 -25.90 6.80 -20.11
N GLU A 67 -27.18 6.81 -20.52
CA GLU A 67 -27.57 6.61 -21.91
C GLU A 67 -26.92 7.67 -22.83
N GLY A 68 -26.41 7.22 -23.98
CA GLY A 68 -25.74 8.06 -24.97
C GLY A 68 -24.30 8.45 -24.61
N LYS A 69 -23.83 8.16 -23.40
CA LYS A 69 -22.49 8.55 -22.93
C LYS A 69 -21.52 7.40 -23.00
N ASN A 70 -20.74 7.42 -24.05
CA ASN A 70 -19.84 6.33 -24.38
C ASN A 70 -18.40 6.67 -24.06
N VAL A 71 -18.09 7.93 -23.75
CA VAL A 71 -16.74 8.35 -23.34
C VAL A 71 -16.76 8.77 -21.89
N ALA A 72 -15.79 8.31 -21.11
CA ALA A 72 -15.51 8.86 -19.79
C ALA A 72 -14.05 9.28 -19.74
N PHE A 73 -13.74 10.41 -19.11
CA PHE A 73 -12.37 10.81 -18.86
C PHE A 73 -12.22 11.51 -17.51
N GLY A 74 -11.03 11.40 -16.94
CA GLY A 74 -10.68 11.95 -15.64
C GLY A 74 -9.27 12.51 -15.63
N LEU A 75 -9.04 13.57 -14.86
CA LEU A 75 -7.74 14.18 -14.63
C LEU A 75 -7.50 14.35 -13.13
N GLY A 76 -6.37 13.85 -12.64
CA GLY A 76 -5.95 14.03 -11.24
C GLY A 76 -6.90 13.39 -10.23
N ASP A 77 -7.30 12.13 -10.42
CA ASP A 77 -7.95 11.39 -9.33
C ASP A 77 -6.88 11.05 -8.29
N LEU A 78 -7.12 11.41 -7.03
CA LEU A 78 -6.17 11.28 -5.93
C LEU A 78 -6.67 10.25 -4.92
N GLY A 79 -5.75 9.44 -4.41
CA GLY A 79 -5.93 8.59 -3.24
C GLY A 79 -4.73 8.75 -2.34
N CYS A 80 -4.94 8.96 -1.05
CA CYS A 80 -3.88 8.93 -0.06
C CYS A 80 -4.39 8.28 1.22
N SER A 81 -3.53 7.52 1.89
CA SER A 81 -3.79 7.07 3.25
C SER A 81 -2.52 6.98 4.06
N LEU A 82 -2.63 7.33 5.32
CA LEU A 82 -1.63 7.17 6.35
C LEU A 82 -2.28 6.38 7.48
N TYR A 83 -1.64 5.29 7.87
CA TYR A 83 -2.01 4.48 9.03
C TYR A 83 -0.80 4.37 9.94
N THR A 84 -0.99 4.51 11.24
CA THR A 84 0.04 4.18 12.21
C THR A 84 -0.52 3.80 13.56
N ASP A 85 0.18 2.88 14.23
CA ASP A 85 -0.04 2.52 15.63
C ASP A 85 0.91 3.26 16.58
N ALA A 86 1.92 3.96 16.04
CA ALA A 86 2.96 4.62 16.81
C ALA A 86 2.54 6.00 17.35
N LEU A 87 1.59 6.67 16.69
CA LEU A 87 1.22 8.06 17.00
C LEU A 87 -0.28 8.19 17.26
N GLU A 88 -0.65 8.98 18.28
CA GLU A 88 -2.04 9.38 18.44
C GLU A 88 -2.46 10.35 17.33
N LYS A 89 -3.75 10.38 17.00
CA LYS A 89 -4.27 11.22 15.89
C LYS A 89 -3.98 12.72 16.06
N ASP A 90 -4.00 13.23 17.29
CA ASP A 90 -3.74 14.65 17.54
C ASP A 90 -2.24 15.00 17.46
N GLU A 91 -1.34 14.04 17.72
CA GLU A 91 0.11 14.15 17.46
C GLU A 91 0.34 14.12 15.95
N LEU A 92 -0.19 13.10 15.29
CA LEU A 92 -0.11 12.96 13.84
C LEU A 92 -0.64 14.18 13.07
N LYS A 93 -1.73 14.81 13.54
CA LYS A 93 -2.22 16.08 12.98
C LYS A 93 -1.31 17.26 13.28
N LYS A 94 -0.78 17.37 14.50
CA LYS A 94 0.14 18.46 14.86
C LYS A 94 1.41 18.35 14.05
N ASP A 95 1.95 17.16 13.85
CA ASP A 95 3.21 16.93 13.17
C ASP A 95 3.04 17.10 11.65
N PHE A 96 1.91 16.68 11.09
CA PHE A 96 1.54 16.97 9.70
C PHE A 96 1.34 18.48 9.42
N VAL A 97 0.94 19.27 10.42
CA VAL A 97 0.66 20.72 10.29
C VAL A 97 1.85 21.59 10.69
N LYS A 98 2.69 21.15 11.63
CA LYS A 98 3.87 21.87 12.11
C LYS A 98 5.13 21.61 11.27
N GLY A 99 5.15 20.53 10.50
CA GLY A 99 6.24 20.17 9.60
C GLY A 99 7.00 18.98 10.15
N PHE A 100 7.22 17.98 9.29
CA PHE A 100 7.98 16.78 9.61
C PHE A 100 9.48 17.05 9.87
N ASP A 101 9.94 18.29 9.71
CA ASP A 101 11.35 18.70 9.73
C ASP A 101 11.84 19.17 11.11
N ASP A 102 10.96 19.22 12.12
CA ASP A 102 11.35 19.57 13.49
C ASP A 102 12.29 18.50 14.05
N LYS A 103 13.45 18.94 14.56
CA LYS A 103 14.47 18.03 15.09
C LYS A 103 14.18 17.59 16.51
N PHE A 104 14.26 16.29 16.75
CA PHE A 104 14.15 15.66 18.06
C PHE A 104 15.35 15.98 18.95
N SER A 105 15.07 16.33 20.19
CA SER A 105 16.01 16.18 21.30
C SER A 105 16.28 14.71 21.59
N TYR A 106 17.34 14.41 22.36
CA TYR A 106 17.65 13.04 22.73
C TYR A 106 16.53 12.36 23.54
N ALA A 107 15.89 13.10 24.44
CA ALA A 107 14.74 12.59 25.20
C ALA A 107 13.55 12.26 24.29
N GLU A 108 13.32 13.05 23.25
CA GLU A 108 12.30 12.77 22.24
C GLU A 108 12.68 11.54 21.40
N LYS A 109 13.95 11.40 20.97
CA LYS A 109 14.42 10.18 20.28
C LYS A 109 14.16 8.92 21.12
N LEU A 110 14.38 8.95 22.43
CA LEU A 110 14.08 7.82 23.34
C LEU A 110 12.59 7.49 23.39
N ALA A 111 11.73 8.50 23.47
CA ALA A 111 10.29 8.31 23.46
C ALA A 111 9.83 7.72 22.12
N VAL A 112 10.24 8.33 21.01
CA VAL A 112 9.86 7.88 19.66
C VAL A 112 10.39 6.48 19.34
N ALA A 113 11.62 6.14 19.75
CA ALA A 113 12.15 4.78 19.61
C ALA A 113 11.24 3.74 20.29
N LYS A 114 10.71 4.08 21.47
CA LYS A 114 9.78 3.22 22.20
C LYS A 114 8.42 3.15 21.52
N ASP A 115 7.89 4.28 21.07
CA ASP A 115 6.56 4.36 20.44
C ASP A 115 6.53 3.64 19.09
N PHE A 116 7.64 3.64 18.35
CA PHE A 116 7.79 2.90 17.09
C PHE A 116 8.18 1.42 17.27
N THR A 117 8.39 0.94 18.50
CA THR A 117 8.63 -0.48 18.75
C THR A 117 7.35 -1.27 18.54
N ASP A 118 7.42 -2.27 17.65
CA ASP A 118 6.34 -3.14 17.18
C ASP A 118 5.17 -2.40 16.52
N ALA A 119 5.28 -1.08 16.35
CA ALA A 119 4.27 -0.26 15.71
C ALA A 119 4.42 -0.29 14.19
N GLU A 120 3.29 -0.32 13.52
CA GLU A 120 3.21 -0.25 12.08
C GLU A 120 3.06 1.19 11.61
N LEU A 121 3.65 1.50 10.46
CA LEU A 121 3.41 2.74 9.72
C LEU A 121 3.25 2.39 8.25
N THR A 122 2.12 2.79 7.67
CA THR A 122 1.85 2.62 6.25
C THR A 122 1.43 3.95 5.64
N LEU A 123 2.09 4.32 4.55
CA LEU A 123 1.70 5.44 3.70
C LEU A 123 1.43 4.92 2.27
N ASN A 124 0.29 5.29 1.71
CA ASN A 124 -0.05 5.01 0.32
C ASN A 124 -0.45 6.30 -0.38
N GLY A 125 0.04 6.49 -1.60
CA GLY A 125 -0.34 7.57 -2.51
C GLY A 125 -0.65 7.01 -3.89
N ASP A 126 -1.82 7.34 -4.40
CA ASP A 126 -2.32 6.93 -5.71
C ASP A 126 -2.74 8.19 -6.49
N VAL A 127 -2.08 8.48 -7.60
CA VAL A 127 -2.42 9.65 -8.43
C VAL A 127 -2.68 9.19 -9.85
N ARG A 128 -3.94 9.22 -10.28
CA ARG A 128 -4.29 9.02 -11.69
C ARG A 128 -4.20 10.36 -12.39
N LEU A 129 -3.11 10.57 -13.14
CA LEU A 129 -2.88 11.78 -13.93
C LEU A 129 -3.92 11.92 -15.05
N LEU A 130 -4.19 10.82 -15.74
CA LEU A 130 -5.14 10.74 -16.85
C LEU A 130 -5.86 9.39 -16.82
N GLY A 131 -7.17 9.40 -17.03
CA GLY A 131 -7.95 8.22 -17.36
C GLY A 131 -8.90 8.53 -18.51
N VAL A 132 -9.01 7.62 -19.48
CA VAL A 132 -9.97 7.74 -20.59
C VAL A 132 -10.55 6.37 -20.88
N SER A 133 -11.86 6.29 -21.11
CA SER A 133 -12.51 5.09 -21.63
C SER A 133 -13.45 5.42 -22.77
N LEU A 134 -13.61 4.48 -23.68
CA LEU A 134 -14.55 4.52 -24.79
C LEU A 134 -15.31 3.20 -24.85
N MET A 135 -16.63 3.27 -24.74
CA MET A 135 -17.53 2.15 -24.99
C MET A 135 -18.01 2.18 -26.44
N THR A 136 -17.94 1.04 -27.13
CA THR A 136 -18.40 0.89 -28.50
C THR A 136 -19.46 -0.19 -28.58
N ALA A 137 -20.43 -0.05 -29.50
CA ALA A 137 -21.51 -1.01 -29.64
C ALA A 137 -21.02 -2.41 -30.08
N ASN A 138 -19.97 -2.48 -30.89
CA ASN A 138 -19.54 -3.73 -31.55
C ASN A 138 -18.23 -4.30 -31.02
N ALA A 139 -17.37 -3.47 -30.41
CA ALA A 139 -16.05 -3.90 -29.94
C ALA A 139 -15.91 -3.83 -28.42
N GLY A 140 -16.98 -3.48 -27.68
CA GLY A 140 -16.95 -3.35 -26.23
C GLY A 140 -16.23 -2.07 -25.78
N GLY A 141 -15.74 -2.10 -24.55
CA GLY A 141 -15.11 -0.96 -23.89
C GLY A 141 -13.60 -1.04 -23.92
N PHE A 142 -12.97 0.09 -24.23
CA PHE A 142 -11.54 0.31 -24.14
C PHE A 142 -11.27 1.35 -23.05
N ALA A 143 -10.15 1.21 -22.36
CA ALA A 143 -9.69 2.25 -21.46
C ALA A 143 -8.18 2.35 -21.44
N ILE A 144 -7.69 3.57 -21.20
CA ILE A 144 -6.30 3.87 -20.93
C ILE A 144 -6.18 4.69 -19.65
N HIS A 145 -5.06 4.54 -18.95
CA HIS A 145 -4.71 5.49 -17.90
C HIS A 145 -3.20 5.72 -17.81
N VAL A 146 -2.85 6.82 -17.14
CA VAL A 146 -1.51 7.07 -16.59
C VAL A 146 -1.68 7.32 -15.10
N ALA A 147 -1.03 6.52 -14.27
CA ALA A 147 -1.16 6.62 -12.82
C ALA A 147 0.20 6.43 -12.13
N ASP A 148 0.46 7.22 -11.10
CA ASP A 148 1.53 7.01 -10.14
C ASP A 148 0.98 6.26 -8.93
N ARG A 149 1.77 5.31 -8.42
CA ARG A 149 1.52 4.60 -7.17
C ARG A 149 2.77 4.71 -6.31
N PHE A 150 2.59 5.18 -5.10
CA PHE A 150 3.61 5.29 -4.08
C PHE A 150 3.15 4.51 -2.86
N GLN A 151 4.03 3.70 -2.30
CA GLN A 151 3.79 2.95 -1.09
C GLN A 151 5.02 3.00 -0.19
N TRP A 152 4.76 3.11 1.10
CA TRP A 152 5.75 2.98 2.16
C TRP A 152 5.13 2.14 3.26
N TYR A 153 5.90 1.21 3.78
CA TYR A 153 5.56 0.45 4.95
C TYR A 153 6.81 0.27 5.82
N ASN A 154 6.62 0.37 7.13
CA ASN A 154 7.60 -0.14 8.07
C ASN A 154 6.94 -0.71 9.32
N ARG A 155 7.65 -1.65 9.94
CA ARG A 155 7.44 -2.13 11.30
C ARG A 155 8.80 -2.44 11.88
N PHE A 156 9.07 -1.91 13.06
CA PHE A 156 10.36 -2.09 13.70
C PHE A 156 10.20 -2.93 14.95
N ASN A 157 11.03 -3.95 15.12
CA ASN A 157 11.20 -4.53 16.45
C ASN A 157 11.93 -3.53 17.37
N LYS A 158 12.03 -3.88 18.65
CA LYS A 158 12.71 -3.03 19.65
C LYS A 158 14.13 -2.63 19.26
N ASN A 159 14.97 -3.60 18.88
CA ASN A 159 16.39 -3.34 18.60
C ASN A 159 16.55 -2.42 17.39
N THR A 160 15.78 -2.66 16.33
CA THR A 160 15.80 -1.87 15.11
C THR A 160 15.32 -0.46 15.38
N SER A 161 14.22 -0.30 16.12
CA SER A 161 13.70 1.03 16.48
C SER A 161 14.73 1.82 17.31
N GLU A 162 15.31 1.20 18.34
CA GLU A 162 16.36 1.84 19.15
C GLU A 162 17.58 2.23 18.31
N ILE A 163 18.08 1.33 17.44
CA ILE A 163 19.22 1.62 16.56
C ILE A 163 18.90 2.74 15.56
N LEU A 164 17.70 2.73 14.96
CA LEU A 164 17.33 3.72 13.96
C LEU A 164 17.19 5.12 14.57
N TYR A 165 16.52 5.27 15.71
CA TYR A 165 16.28 6.60 16.31
C TYR A 165 17.45 7.10 17.16
N LEU A 166 18.12 6.23 17.92
CA LEU A 166 19.23 6.60 18.81
C LEU A 166 20.60 6.50 18.12
N GLY A 167 20.68 5.82 16.97
CA GLY A 167 21.91 5.68 16.20
C GLY A 167 23.05 5.09 17.02
N ARG A 168 24.22 5.72 16.93
CA ARG A 168 25.44 5.42 17.67
C ARG A 168 25.31 5.39 19.19
N THR A 169 24.24 5.97 19.75
CA THR A 169 23.96 5.96 21.19
C THR A 169 22.96 4.89 21.61
N ALA A 170 22.50 4.04 20.69
CA ALA A 170 21.55 2.98 21.01
C ALA A 170 22.09 2.03 22.11
N PRO A 171 21.23 1.53 23.02
CA PRO A 171 21.61 0.59 24.09
C PRO A 171 22.25 -0.72 23.61
N TYR A 172 22.18 -1.00 22.30
CA TYR A 172 22.87 -2.12 21.67
C TYR A 172 24.40 -2.01 21.75
N PHE A 173 24.96 -0.80 21.71
CA PHE A 173 26.41 -0.59 21.76
C PHE A 173 26.91 -0.54 23.21
N GLN A 174 28.00 -1.23 23.51
CA GLN A 174 28.61 -1.26 24.85
C GLN A 174 29.44 -0.01 25.15
N HIS A 175 30.13 0.53 24.13
CA HIS A 175 31.11 1.60 24.28
C HIS A 175 30.79 2.75 23.34
N LEU A 176 31.09 3.97 23.79
CA LEU A 176 30.98 5.20 23.01
C LEU A 176 32.35 5.84 22.84
N LEU A 177 32.70 6.15 21.60
CA LEU A 177 33.87 6.96 21.27
C LEU A 177 33.47 8.43 21.22
N LEU A 178 34.19 9.27 21.96
CA LEU A 178 33.98 10.72 21.97
C LEU A 178 34.90 11.44 20.97
N ALA A 179 34.54 12.67 20.60
CA ALA A 179 35.29 13.50 19.66
C ALA A 179 36.73 13.80 20.11
N ASP A 180 37.02 13.75 21.41
CA ASP A 180 38.37 13.88 21.98
C ASP A 180 39.17 12.57 21.97
N SER A 181 38.63 11.53 21.32
CA SER A 181 39.16 10.16 21.24
C SER A 181 39.14 9.37 22.56
N SER A 182 38.50 9.88 23.61
CA SER A 182 38.24 9.10 24.81
C SER A 182 37.09 8.10 24.59
N VAL A 183 37.09 7.03 25.38
CA VAL A 183 36.06 5.98 25.36
C VAL A 183 35.37 5.97 26.71
N VAL A 184 34.04 5.90 26.68
CA VAL A 184 33.19 5.74 27.86
C VAL A 184 32.24 4.56 27.66
N ASP A 185 31.82 3.92 28.75
CA ASP A 185 30.76 2.92 28.72
C ASP A 185 29.44 3.61 28.30
N ASN A 186 28.62 2.91 27.50
CA ASN A 186 27.31 3.41 27.07
C ASN A 186 26.28 3.26 28.20
N ASP A 187 26.35 4.17 29.17
CA ASP A 187 25.44 4.21 30.31
C ASP A 187 24.19 5.06 30.01
N PRO A 188 22.96 4.61 30.33
CA PRO A 188 21.74 5.37 30.09
C PRO A 188 21.67 6.71 30.85
N ASP A 189 22.45 6.87 31.92
CA ASP A 189 22.48 8.08 32.76
C ASP A 189 23.59 9.07 32.36
N LEU A 190 24.21 8.89 31.18
CA LEU A 190 25.22 9.82 30.67
C LEU A 190 24.65 11.24 30.51
N PRO A 191 25.38 12.28 30.93
CA PRO A 191 24.93 13.66 30.77
C PRO A 191 24.91 14.04 29.28
N GLN A 192 23.95 14.89 28.89
CA GLN A 192 23.79 15.34 27.50
C GLN A 192 25.08 15.91 26.91
N SER A 193 25.88 16.62 27.71
CA SER A 193 27.19 17.18 27.28
C SER A 193 28.20 16.12 26.83
N THR A 194 28.07 14.88 27.31
CA THR A 194 28.86 13.74 26.86
C THR A 194 28.25 13.13 25.60
N LEU A 195 26.92 12.93 25.58
CA LEU A 195 26.20 12.40 24.40
C LEU A 195 26.43 13.27 23.15
N ASP A 196 26.48 14.59 23.31
CA ASP A 196 26.75 15.55 22.23
C ASP A 196 28.16 15.40 21.63
N GLN A 197 29.09 14.77 22.34
CA GLN A 197 30.47 14.53 21.90
C GLN A 197 30.67 13.15 21.28
N VAL A 198 29.69 12.25 21.36
CA VAL A 198 29.81 10.90 20.81
C VAL A 198 29.95 10.98 19.29
N VAL A 199 30.92 10.26 18.73
CA VAL A 199 31.14 10.16 17.29
C VAL A 199 30.92 8.75 16.74
N ASN A 200 31.03 7.72 17.59
CA ASN A 200 30.80 6.32 17.21
C ASN A 200 30.30 5.50 18.42
N GLY A 201 29.42 4.54 18.18
CA GLY A 201 29.04 3.51 19.14
C GLY A 201 29.55 2.17 18.67
N TYR A 202 30.10 1.35 19.56
CA TYR A 202 30.67 0.06 19.17
C TYR A 202 30.57 -1.02 20.25
N ASN A 203 30.70 -2.27 19.82
CA ASN A 203 30.75 -3.46 20.64
C ASN A 203 32.14 -4.10 20.62
N ASP A 204 32.50 -4.76 21.71
CA ASP A 204 33.73 -5.55 21.78
C ASP A 204 33.74 -6.68 20.75
N ARG A 205 34.95 -7.11 20.36
CA ARG A 205 35.12 -8.15 19.36
C ARG A 205 34.46 -9.46 19.81
N GLY A 206 33.52 -9.94 19.00
CA GLY A 206 32.75 -11.17 19.26
C GLY A 206 31.38 -10.93 19.90
N GLU A 207 31.10 -9.71 20.38
CA GLU A 207 29.81 -9.35 20.99
C GLU A 207 28.82 -8.73 19.99
N GLY A 208 29.28 -8.42 18.77
CA GLY A 208 28.42 -7.97 17.68
C GLY A 208 27.41 -9.04 17.26
N LYS A 209 26.19 -8.62 16.91
CA LYS A 209 25.11 -9.47 16.42
C LYS A 209 24.92 -9.30 14.91
N PRO A 210 24.54 -10.38 14.19
CA PRO A 210 24.16 -10.27 12.79
C PRO A 210 22.93 -9.38 12.64
N ILE A 211 22.87 -8.59 11.56
CA ILE A 211 21.76 -7.68 11.25
C ILE A 211 20.43 -8.43 11.24
N SER A 212 20.39 -9.65 10.72
CA SER A 212 19.21 -10.51 10.74
C SER A 212 18.63 -10.75 12.13
N LYS A 213 19.46 -10.77 13.17
CA LYS A 213 19.01 -10.91 14.57
C LYS A 213 18.61 -9.59 15.20
N LEU A 214 19.18 -8.49 14.72
CA LEU A 214 18.78 -7.15 15.15
C LEU A 214 17.44 -6.75 14.52
N MET A 215 17.18 -7.18 13.28
CA MET A 215 15.98 -6.90 12.50
C MET A 215 14.94 -8.02 12.51
N ASP A 216 15.01 -8.96 13.46
CA ASP A 216 14.03 -10.06 13.55
C ASP A 216 12.60 -9.52 13.71
N ASP A 217 11.67 -9.83 12.80
CA ASP A 217 10.32 -9.22 12.74
C ASP A 217 10.33 -7.69 12.50
N ALA A 218 11.38 -7.18 11.85
CA ALA A 218 11.44 -5.80 11.37
C ALA A 218 11.49 -5.77 9.82
N GLU A 219 10.77 -4.81 9.25
CA GLU A 219 10.62 -4.65 7.81
C GLU A 219 10.49 -3.16 7.45
N VAL A 220 11.09 -2.77 6.34
CA VAL A 220 10.91 -1.49 5.66
C VAL A 220 10.77 -1.76 4.18
N THR A 221 9.63 -1.36 3.61
CA THR A 221 9.42 -1.40 2.17
C THR A 221 8.97 -0.06 1.63
N MET A 222 9.41 0.24 0.42
CA MET A 222 9.05 1.42 -0.34
C MET A 222 8.92 1.04 -1.81
N ASP A 223 7.88 1.51 -2.48
CA ASP A 223 7.72 1.31 -3.92
C ASP A 223 7.11 2.58 -4.55
N TRP A 224 7.68 3.02 -5.67
CA TRP A 224 7.11 4.08 -6.50
C TRP A 224 7.17 3.70 -7.97
N VAL A 225 5.99 3.45 -8.53
CA VAL A 225 5.82 3.03 -9.93
C VAL A 225 4.80 3.91 -10.62
N ARG A 226 5.11 4.29 -11.87
CA ARG A 226 4.14 4.81 -12.83
C ARG A 226 3.68 3.73 -13.79
N GLU A 227 2.38 3.68 -14.00
CA GLU A 227 1.71 2.74 -14.88
C GLU A 227 1.16 3.46 -16.11
N TYR A 228 1.36 2.86 -17.28
CA TYR A 228 0.71 3.21 -18.53
C TYR A 228 -0.13 2.02 -18.98
N ALA A 229 -1.45 2.14 -18.87
CA ALA A 229 -2.35 1.02 -19.08
C ALA A 229 -3.16 1.14 -20.35
N LEU A 230 -3.43 -0.01 -20.96
CA LEU A 230 -4.47 -0.22 -21.96
C LEU A 230 -5.28 -1.45 -21.56
N SER A 231 -6.59 -1.29 -21.51
CA SER A 231 -7.54 -2.33 -21.11
C SER A 231 -8.69 -2.43 -22.10
N TRP A 232 -9.22 -3.64 -22.21
CA TRP A 232 -10.34 -3.97 -23.08
C TRP A 232 -11.29 -4.93 -22.36
N GLY A 233 -12.60 -4.71 -22.49
CA GLY A 233 -13.63 -5.60 -21.97
C GLY A 233 -14.81 -5.72 -22.94
N TYR A 234 -15.41 -6.90 -22.98
CA TYR A 234 -16.41 -7.26 -23.98
C TYR A 234 -17.48 -8.22 -23.43
N LEU A 235 -18.70 -8.12 -23.98
CA LEU A 235 -19.78 -9.08 -23.76
C LEU A 235 -19.51 -10.36 -24.57
N ILE A 236 -18.97 -11.39 -23.92
CA ILE A 236 -18.57 -12.64 -24.58
C ILE A 236 -19.73 -13.61 -24.84
N GLY A 237 -20.88 -13.42 -24.20
CA GLY A 237 -22.08 -14.21 -24.50
C GLY A 237 -23.28 -13.88 -23.63
N THR A 238 -24.46 -14.23 -24.13
CA THR A 238 -25.74 -14.09 -23.42
C THR A 238 -26.49 -15.42 -23.44
N SER A 239 -26.99 -15.85 -22.29
CA SER A 239 -27.83 -17.05 -22.15
C SER A 239 -29.04 -16.73 -21.28
N GLY A 240 -30.20 -16.58 -21.91
CA GLY A 240 -31.44 -16.17 -21.24
C GLY A 240 -31.27 -14.83 -20.53
N VAL A 241 -31.27 -14.86 -19.19
CA VAL A 241 -31.12 -13.67 -18.33
C VAL A 241 -29.70 -13.43 -17.84
N VAL A 242 -28.72 -14.21 -18.33
CA VAL A 242 -27.33 -14.16 -17.88
C VAL A 242 -26.46 -13.59 -19.00
N ASN A 243 -25.75 -12.50 -18.71
CA ASN A 243 -24.74 -11.90 -19.59
C ASN A 243 -23.35 -12.19 -19.04
N TRP A 244 -22.45 -12.65 -19.90
CA TRP A 244 -21.07 -13.00 -19.56
C TRP A 244 -20.11 -12.00 -20.19
N TYR A 245 -19.18 -11.50 -19.40
CA TYR A 245 -18.19 -10.51 -19.82
C TYR A 245 -16.79 -11.04 -19.57
N GLY A 246 -15.88 -10.75 -20.50
CA GLY A 246 -14.46 -10.99 -20.35
C GLY A 246 -13.69 -9.70 -20.57
N GLY A 247 -12.52 -9.57 -19.97
CA GLY A 247 -11.63 -8.45 -20.22
C GLY A 247 -10.18 -8.75 -19.91
N VAL A 248 -9.30 -7.95 -20.50
CA VAL A 248 -7.86 -8.04 -20.36
C VAL A 248 -7.24 -6.64 -20.26
N SER A 249 -6.10 -6.55 -19.59
CA SER A 249 -5.27 -5.34 -19.54
C SER A 249 -3.82 -5.67 -19.87
N ILE A 250 -3.12 -4.71 -20.45
CA ILE A 250 -1.66 -4.65 -20.50
C ILE A 250 -1.19 -3.32 -19.93
N ARG A 251 -0.10 -3.35 -19.16
CA ARG A 251 0.51 -2.20 -18.51
C ARG A 251 2.00 -2.19 -18.74
N TYR A 252 2.51 -1.04 -19.15
CA TYR A 252 3.93 -0.74 -19.07
C TYR A 252 4.20 0.00 -17.76
N LEU A 253 5.23 -0.45 -17.04
CA LEU A 253 5.59 0.05 -15.72
C LEU A 253 6.92 0.77 -15.80
N THR A 254 7.01 1.91 -15.13
CA THR A 254 8.22 2.70 -14.95
C THR A 254 8.45 2.88 -13.46
N GLY A 255 9.55 2.37 -12.93
CA GLY A 255 9.86 2.43 -11.49
C GLY A 255 10.82 3.56 -11.17
N PHE A 256 10.55 4.29 -10.10
CA PHE A 256 11.35 5.41 -9.59
C PHE A 256 11.96 5.10 -8.23
N ALA A 257 11.32 4.28 -7.42
CA ALA A 257 11.87 3.87 -6.14
C ALA A 257 11.44 2.45 -5.83
N HIS A 258 12.36 1.68 -5.29
CA HIS A 258 12.08 0.45 -4.59
C HIS A 258 13.10 0.25 -3.49
N ALA A 259 12.64 -0.01 -2.29
CA ALA A 259 13.46 -0.49 -1.19
C ALA A 259 12.71 -1.62 -0.49
N ASP A 260 13.42 -2.68 -0.16
CA ASP A 260 12.90 -3.84 0.54
C ASP A 260 14.01 -4.34 1.46
N VAL A 261 13.89 -4.00 2.75
CA VAL A 261 14.86 -4.31 3.78
C VAL A 261 14.13 -4.94 4.96
N GLY A 262 14.52 -6.16 5.32
CA GLY A 262 13.92 -6.82 6.46
C GLY A 262 14.48 -8.21 6.70
N TYR A 263 13.98 -8.83 7.75
CA TYR A 263 14.21 -10.24 8.03
C TYR A 263 12.87 -10.95 8.15
N GLU A 264 12.59 -11.80 7.17
CA GLU A 264 11.28 -12.42 7.05
C GLU A 264 11.41 -13.88 6.61
N ASP A 265 10.60 -14.77 7.21
CA ASP A 265 10.60 -16.21 6.94
C ASP A 265 12.00 -16.88 7.11
N GLY A 266 12.86 -16.29 7.94
CA GLY A 266 14.20 -16.79 8.22
C GLY A 266 15.28 -16.33 7.22
N GLU A 267 14.93 -15.47 6.26
CA GLU A 267 15.85 -14.91 5.27
C GLU A 267 15.99 -13.40 5.44
N PHE A 268 17.25 -12.94 5.48
CA PHE A 268 17.54 -11.51 5.43
C PHE A 268 17.49 -11.04 3.98
N LYS A 269 16.71 -9.99 3.74
CA LYS A 269 16.59 -9.34 2.44
C LYS A 269 16.97 -7.87 2.61
N ALA A 270 17.82 -7.39 1.72
CA ALA A 270 18.14 -5.98 1.61
C ALA A 270 18.36 -5.66 0.14
N PHE A 271 17.45 -4.87 -0.41
CA PHE A 271 17.41 -4.50 -1.80
C PHE A 271 17.01 -3.03 -1.92
N SER A 272 17.73 -2.29 -2.77
CA SER A 272 17.44 -0.89 -3.03
C SER A 272 17.66 -0.56 -4.51
N ALA A 273 16.72 0.18 -5.08
CA ALA A 273 16.76 0.72 -6.44
C ALA A 273 16.04 2.07 -6.45
N LEU A 274 16.80 3.16 -6.25
CA LEU A 274 16.24 4.50 -6.06
C LEU A 274 16.66 5.46 -7.17
N SER A 275 15.70 6.28 -7.63
CA SER A 275 15.96 7.43 -8.49
C SER A 275 17.09 8.28 -7.91
N PRO A 276 17.97 8.85 -8.75
CA PRO A 276 19.10 9.66 -8.27
C PRO A 276 18.67 10.88 -7.43
N GLY A 277 17.44 11.38 -7.58
CA GLY A 277 16.93 12.49 -6.78
C GLY A 277 16.60 12.17 -5.33
N PHE A 278 16.70 10.92 -4.87
CA PHE A 278 16.66 10.57 -3.45
C PHE A 278 17.99 10.86 -2.73
N ASP A 279 19.07 11.11 -3.48
CA ASP A 279 20.37 11.56 -2.97
C ASP A 279 20.98 10.67 -1.85
N ILE A 280 20.75 9.36 -1.92
CA ILE A 280 21.32 8.39 -0.99
C ILE A 280 22.80 8.17 -1.31
N ASP A 281 23.67 8.35 -0.33
CA ASP A 281 25.10 8.11 -0.45
C ASP A 281 25.43 6.67 -0.08
N TYR A 282 25.59 5.80 -1.08
CA TYR A 282 25.99 4.40 -0.85
C TYR A 282 27.50 4.21 -0.64
N GLY A 283 28.29 5.30 -0.50
CA GLY A 283 29.73 5.26 -0.28
C GLY A 283 30.49 4.54 -1.41
N ASP A 284 31.48 3.72 -1.06
CA ASP A 284 32.30 2.94 -2.00
C ASP A 284 31.47 2.02 -2.92
N ALA A 285 30.29 1.57 -2.46
CA ALA A 285 29.39 0.77 -3.26
C ALA A 285 28.84 1.56 -4.46
N GLY A 286 28.60 2.87 -4.29
CA GLY A 286 28.14 3.75 -5.36
C GLY A 286 29.19 3.97 -6.45
N LEU A 287 30.47 4.03 -6.08
CA LEU A 287 31.59 4.20 -7.01
C LEU A 287 31.80 2.99 -7.94
N SER A 288 31.49 1.80 -7.44
CA SER A 288 31.70 0.52 -8.13
C SER A 288 30.42 -0.09 -8.71
N ASN A 289 29.27 0.57 -8.57
CA ASN A 289 27.98 0.02 -9.00
C ASN A 289 27.86 -0.05 -10.53
N PRO A 290 27.67 -1.25 -11.12
CA PRO A 290 27.55 -1.43 -12.57
C PRO A 290 26.22 -0.93 -13.16
N SER A 291 25.25 -0.51 -12.33
CA SER A 291 23.96 0.04 -12.76
C SER A 291 23.77 1.52 -12.42
N THR A 292 24.83 2.23 -12.01
CA THR A 292 24.75 3.65 -11.65
C THR A 292 24.06 4.47 -12.73
N ARG A 293 23.12 5.30 -12.30
CA ARG A 293 22.34 6.22 -13.12
C ARG A 293 22.36 7.59 -12.46
N SER A 294 22.49 8.64 -13.25
CA SER A 294 22.36 10.03 -12.81
C SER A 294 21.09 10.65 -13.38
N GLY A 295 20.59 11.70 -12.73
CA GLY A 295 19.38 12.38 -13.16
C GLY A 295 18.62 13.03 -12.01
N SER A 296 17.33 13.28 -12.23
CA SER A 296 16.41 13.81 -11.22
C SER A 296 15.63 12.71 -10.49
N ILE A 297 14.79 13.11 -9.52
CA ILE A 297 13.82 12.24 -8.83
C ILE A 297 12.88 11.50 -9.79
N MET A 298 12.61 12.09 -10.96
CA MET A 298 11.75 11.52 -12.01
C MET A 298 12.54 10.66 -13.02
N THR A 299 13.79 10.30 -12.73
CA THR A 299 14.58 9.44 -13.61
C THR A 299 14.24 7.99 -13.30
N PRO A 300 13.61 7.24 -14.22
CA PRO A 300 13.30 5.85 -13.96
C PRO A 300 14.56 5.06 -13.62
N VAL A 301 14.45 4.10 -12.71
CA VAL A 301 15.50 3.13 -12.34
C VAL A 301 15.05 1.68 -12.52
N GLY A 302 13.82 1.48 -12.98
CA GLY A 302 13.35 0.20 -13.46
C GLY A 302 12.29 0.33 -14.55
N SER A 303 12.02 -0.79 -15.21
CA SER A 303 10.90 -0.93 -16.14
C SER A 303 10.29 -2.32 -16.07
N GLY A 304 8.99 -2.43 -16.35
CA GLY A 304 8.28 -3.70 -16.26
C GLY A 304 7.08 -3.77 -17.17
N VAL A 305 6.48 -4.95 -17.21
CA VAL A 305 5.19 -5.18 -17.85
C VAL A 305 4.31 -5.96 -16.89
N SER A 306 3.03 -5.58 -16.82
CA SER A 306 2.01 -6.34 -16.12
C SER A 306 0.71 -6.42 -16.91
N GLY A 307 -0.18 -7.32 -16.52
CA GLY A 307 -1.48 -7.49 -17.13
C GLY A 307 -2.55 -7.91 -16.14
N ASP A 308 -3.79 -7.82 -16.61
CA ASP A 308 -4.97 -8.26 -15.86
C ASP A 308 -5.82 -9.16 -16.74
N ILE A 309 -6.53 -10.10 -16.12
CA ILE A 309 -7.60 -10.87 -16.76
C ILE A 309 -8.82 -10.80 -15.85
N GLY A 310 -9.99 -10.54 -16.42
CA GLY A 310 -11.22 -10.38 -15.69
C GLY A 310 -12.38 -11.11 -16.34
N PHE A 311 -13.30 -11.56 -15.50
CA PHE A 311 -14.56 -12.16 -15.91
C PHE A 311 -15.69 -11.66 -15.01
N SER A 312 -16.83 -11.36 -15.60
CA SER A 312 -18.01 -10.94 -14.85
C SER A 312 -19.28 -11.55 -15.43
N THR A 313 -20.28 -11.78 -14.59
CA THR A 313 -21.61 -12.22 -15.01
C THR A 313 -22.70 -11.38 -14.39
N PHE A 314 -23.66 -10.98 -15.23
CA PHE A 314 -24.82 -10.18 -14.85
C PHE A 314 -26.08 -11.01 -15.01
N ILE A 315 -26.74 -11.30 -13.89
CA ILE A 315 -27.94 -12.13 -13.85
C ILE A 315 -29.14 -11.20 -13.64
N LYS A 316 -30.07 -11.22 -14.61
CA LYS A 316 -31.29 -10.38 -14.64
C LYS A 316 -31.01 -8.88 -14.47
N ASN A 317 -29.80 -8.43 -14.80
CA ASN A 317 -29.31 -7.06 -14.59
C ASN A 317 -29.38 -6.57 -13.13
N VAL A 318 -29.50 -7.48 -12.16
CA VAL A 318 -29.59 -7.13 -10.72
C VAL A 318 -28.52 -7.82 -9.88
N VAL A 319 -28.06 -9.01 -10.24
CA VAL A 319 -26.93 -9.65 -9.57
C VAL A 319 -25.69 -9.51 -10.45
N ARG A 320 -24.59 -9.03 -9.86
CA ARG A 320 -23.28 -9.03 -10.49
C ARG A 320 -22.36 -9.96 -9.73
N VAL A 321 -21.59 -10.77 -10.44
CA VAL A 321 -20.49 -11.53 -9.86
C VAL A 321 -19.27 -11.29 -10.73
N GLY A 322 -18.15 -10.96 -10.12
CA GLY A 322 -16.89 -10.67 -10.81
C GLY A 322 -15.74 -11.46 -10.21
N VAL A 323 -14.83 -11.91 -11.07
CA VAL A 323 -13.54 -12.45 -10.69
C VAL A 323 -12.46 -11.82 -11.56
N SER A 324 -11.32 -11.48 -10.99
CA SER A 324 -10.17 -11.02 -11.76
C SER A 324 -8.86 -11.51 -11.16
N TYR A 325 -7.86 -11.63 -12.02
CA TYR A 325 -6.47 -11.81 -11.63
C TYR A 325 -5.66 -10.64 -12.16
N THR A 326 -5.07 -9.87 -11.26
CA THR A 326 -4.53 -8.54 -11.53
C THR A 326 -3.04 -8.46 -11.21
N ASN A 327 -2.37 -7.51 -11.87
CA ASN A 327 -0.92 -7.26 -11.70
C ASN A 327 -0.05 -8.48 -12.04
N LEU A 328 -0.43 -9.25 -13.06
CA LEU A 328 0.38 -10.36 -13.56
C LEU A 328 1.59 -9.84 -14.32
N GLY A 329 2.79 -9.93 -13.75
CA GLY A 329 3.93 -9.30 -14.38
C GLY A 329 5.23 -9.39 -13.63
N VAL A 330 6.20 -8.66 -14.16
CA VAL A 330 7.55 -8.55 -13.61
C VAL A 330 8.08 -7.14 -13.80
N MET A 331 8.75 -6.65 -12.77
CA MET A 331 9.51 -5.42 -12.74
C MET A 331 11.00 -5.75 -12.82
N THR A 332 11.73 -5.12 -13.74
CA THR A 332 13.20 -5.21 -13.80
C THR A 332 13.79 -3.88 -13.36
N TRP A 333 14.46 -3.89 -12.22
CA TRP A 333 15.24 -2.78 -11.70
C TRP A 333 16.66 -2.88 -12.28
N ASN A 334 17.16 -1.81 -12.90
CA ASN A 334 18.44 -1.80 -13.62
C ASN A 334 19.13 -0.42 -13.60
N GLY A 335 18.73 0.45 -12.67
CA GLY A 335 19.38 1.70 -12.34
C GLY A 335 19.58 1.77 -10.84
N ASN A 336 20.75 2.19 -10.38
CA ASN A 336 21.08 2.37 -8.96
C ASN A 336 20.69 1.17 -8.10
N VAL A 337 20.99 -0.03 -8.57
CA VAL A 337 20.60 -1.27 -7.89
C VAL A 337 21.67 -1.66 -6.89
N TYR A 338 21.26 -1.89 -5.64
CA TYR A 338 22.11 -2.31 -4.54
C TYR A 338 21.46 -3.47 -3.77
N THR A 339 22.29 -4.32 -3.19
CA THR A 339 21.88 -5.34 -2.22
C THR A 339 22.86 -5.36 -1.05
N ALA A 340 22.39 -5.77 0.13
CA ALA A 340 23.26 -5.96 1.29
C ALA A 340 23.18 -7.40 1.79
N GLN A 341 24.29 -7.90 2.32
CA GLN A 341 24.36 -9.22 2.93
C GLN A 341 24.10 -9.11 4.43
N ASN A 342 23.77 -10.25 5.06
CA ASN A 342 23.61 -10.33 6.50
C ASN A 342 24.97 -10.27 7.21
N ASP A 343 25.47 -9.06 7.44
CA ASP A 343 26.71 -8.80 8.17
C ASP A 343 26.47 -8.64 9.68
N THR A 344 27.55 -8.62 10.45
CA THR A 344 27.53 -8.35 11.89
C THR A 344 27.71 -6.86 12.15
N LEU A 345 26.77 -6.26 12.88
CA LEU A 345 26.86 -4.86 13.29
C LEU A 345 27.78 -4.73 14.51
N TYR A 346 29.01 -4.28 14.28
CA TYR A 346 29.97 -4.02 15.37
C TYR A 346 29.97 -2.58 15.84
N GLU A 347 29.77 -1.64 14.92
CA GLU A 347 29.84 -0.21 15.18
C GLU A 347 28.86 0.56 14.29
N LEU A 348 28.55 1.78 14.69
CA LEU A 348 27.70 2.70 13.95
C LEU A 348 28.10 4.15 14.26
N SER A 349 28.33 4.93 13.20
CA SER A 349 28.65 6.36 13.31
C SER A 349 27.43 7.27 13.12
N SER A 350 26.35 6.77 12.52
CA SER A 350 25.10 7.51 12.32
C SER A 350 24.51 8.00 13.65
N ALA A 351 24.01 9.23 13.68
CA ALA A 351 23.35 9.80 14.85
C ALA A 351 21.90 9.30 15.03
N GLY A 352 21.40 8.50 14.09
CA GLY A 352 20.01 8.03 14.05
C GLY A 352 19.03 9.13 13.66
N PHE A 353 17.78 8.75 13.43
CA PHE A 353 16.70 9.62 12.98
C PHE A 353 16.50 10.78 13.94
N ASP A 354 16.47 11.99 13.40
CA ASP A 354 16.27 13.20 14.19
C ASP A 354 14.94 13.88 13.90
N SER A 355 14.05 13.27 13.11
CA SER A 355 12.73 13.82 12.82
C SER A 355 11.76 12.73 12.38
N TYR A 356 10.49 13.08 12.20
CA TYR A 356 9.49 12.21 11.57
C TYR A 356 9.60 12.19 10.04
N ASN A 357 10.47 13.01 9.43
CA ASN A 357 10.66 13.04 7.98
C ASN A 357 11.47 11.83 7.51
N ILE A 358 10.78 10.74 7.24
CA ILE A 358 11.41 9.46 6.85
C ILE A 358 12.20 9.57 5.52
N PHE A 359 11.82 10.49 4.63
CA PHE A 359 12.55 10.70 3.38
C PHE A 359 13.92 11.32 3.61
N ASP A 360 14.01 12.32 4.49
CA ASP A 360 15.28 12.94 4.87
C ASP A 360 16.15 11.97 5.68
N ASN A 361 15.51 11.10 6.45
CA ASN A 361 16.19 10.09 7.27
C ASN A 361 16.57 8.81 6.49
N ALA A 362 16.15 8.67 5.23
CA ALA A 362 16.37 7.45 4.45
C ALA A 362 17.87 7.12 4.27
N ASP A 363 18.72 8.15 4.11
CA ASP A 363 20.18 8.00 4.01
C ASP A 363 20.80 7.42 5.29
N LEU A 364 20.20 7.66 6.45
CA LEU A 364 20.68 7.12 7.72
C LEU A 364 20.48 5.60 7.84
N VAL A 365 19.65 5.00 6.98
CA VAL A 365 19.43 3.53 6.89
C VAL A 365 20.10 2.94 5.66
N LEU A 366 19.89 3.59 4.50
CA LEU A 366 20.28 3.08 3.20
C LEU A 366 21.66 3.59 2.75
N GLY A 367 22.21 4.63 3.39
CA GLY A 367 23.49 5.22 3.04
C GLY A 367 24.69 4.57 3.73
N GLU A 368 25.88 5.12 3.47
CA GLU A 368 27.20 4.62 3.89
C GLU A 368 27.32 4.49 5.41
N HIS A 369 26.72 5.42 6.14
CA HIS A 369 26.76 5.46 7.60
C HIS A 369 25.63 4.69 8.26
N GLY A 370 24.79 4.00 7.48
CA GLY A 370 23.71 3.15 7.97
C GLY A 370 24.19 1.80 8.52
N ILE A 371 23.24 0.95 8.87
CA ILE A 371 23.52 -0.39 9.43
C ILE A 371 23.86 -1.44 8.36
N LEU A 372 23.67 -1.10 7.08
CA LEU A 372 23.80 -2.03 5.95
C LEU A 372 25.04 -1.73 5.12
N LYS A 373 25.77 -2.79 4.76
CA LYS A 373 26.88 -2.70 3.80
C LYS A 373 26.39 -3.11 2.42
N TRP A 374 26.29 -2.13 1.54
CA TRP A 374 25.75 -2.32 0.20
C TRP A 374 26.78 -2.79 -0.81
N GLU A 375 26.32 -3.53 -1.80
CA GLU A 375 27.07 -3.94 -2.98
C GLU A 375 26.24 -3.59 -4.23
N GLY A 376 26.87 -2.90 -5.18
CA GLY A 376 26.23 -2.56 -6.45
C GLY A 376 25.94 -3.78 -7.31
N LYS A 377 24.74 -3.84 -7.89
CA LYS A 377 24.28 -4.94 -8.75
C LYS A 377 23.87 -4.40 -10.11
N LYS A 378 23.97 -5.22 -11.15
CA LYS A 378 23.60 -4.81 -12.52
C LYS A 378 22.08 -4.65 -12.69
N GLN A 379 21.33 -5.58 -12.10
CA GLN A 379 19.87 -5.63 -12.20
C GLN A 379 19.28 -6.57 -11.15
N GLU A 380 18.01 -6.38 -10.85
CA GLU A 380 17.17 -7.29 -10.06
C GLU A 380 15.79 -7.41 -10.72
N LYS A 381 15.15 -8.58 -10.61
CA LYS A 381 13.80 -8.81 -11.14
C LYS A 381 12.87 -9.22 -10.02
N ILE A 382 11.78 -8.48 -9.89
CA ILE A 382 10.77 -8.69 -8.84
C ILE A 382 9.42 -8.90 -9.53
N ALA A 383 8.67 -9.91 -9.10
CA ALA A 383 7.30 -10.10 -9.57
C ALA A 383 6.43 -8.93 -9.11
N THR A 384 5.49 -8.47 -9.93
CA THR A 384 4.56 -7.41 -9.49
C THR A 384 3.61 -7.92 -8.40
N PRO A 385 2.97 -7.05 -7.59
CA PRO A 385 2.02 -7.42 -6.53
C PRO A 385 0.74 -8.11 -7.04
N GLN A 386 0.79 -9.42 -7.27
CA GLN A 386 -0.27 -10.19 -7.91
C GLN A 386 -1.43 -10.44 -6.94
N GLN A 387 -2.66 -10.23 -7.42
CA GLN A 387 -3.87 -10.32 -6.61
C GLN A 387 -5.02 -10.95 -7.39
N THR A 388 -5.70 -11.91 -6.77
CA THR A 388 -7.01 -12.39 -7.21
C THR A 388 -8.11 -11.61 -6.50
N ARG A 389 -9.15 -11.19 -7.22
CA ARG A 389 -10.32 -10.51 -6.66
C ARG A 389 -11.59 -11.28 -6.97
N ILE A 390 -12.49 -11.36 -6.01
CA ILE A 390 -13.78 -12.04 -6.14
C ILE A 390 -14.83 -11.16 -5.47
N GLY A 391 -15.83 -10.70 -6.22
CA GLY A 391 -16.91 -9.89 -5.67
C GLY A 391 -18.28 -10.32 -6.18
N ALA A 392 -19.30 -10.07 -5.37
CA ALA A 392 -20.69 -10.17 -5.81
C ALA A 392 -21.52 -9.02 -5.24
N SER A 393 -22.44 -8.50 -6.03
CA SER A 393 -23.36 -7.44 -5.62
C SER A 393 -24.78 -7.69 -6.11
N TYR A 394 -25.72 -7.05 -5.42
CA TYR A 394 -27.14 -7.06 -5.70
C TYR A 394 -27.66 -5.62 -5.79
N GLY A 395 -28.17 -5.27 -6.97
CA GLY A 395 -28.86 -4.02 -7.26
C GLY A 395 -30.31 -4.06 -6.76
N ILE A 396 -30.65 -3.09 -5.92
CA ILE A 396 -32.00 -2.84 -5.40
C ILE A 396 -32.60 -1.69 -6.21
N LYS A 397 -33.29 -2.06 -7.30
CA LYS A 397 -33.76 -1.11 -8.32
C LYS A 397 -32.58 -0.27 -8.84
N GLU A 398 -32.83 1.00 -9.17
CA GLU A 398 -31.80 1.97 -9.54
C GLU A 398 -31.27 2.77 -8.34
N ILE A 399 -31.72 2.44 -7.12
CA ILE A 399 -31.50 3.25 -5.91
C ILE A 399 -30.30 2.76 -5.12
N ALA A 400 -30.10 1.45 -4.96
CA ALA A 400 -29.02 0.96 -4.12
C ALA A 400 -28.34 -0.27 -4.72
N GLU A 401 -27.11 -0.52 -4.30
CA GLU A 401 -26.36 -1.72 -4.62
C GLU A 401 -25.59 -2.14 -3.38
N VAL A 402 -25.71 -3.41 -2.98
CA VAL A 402 -25.03 -3.98 -1.81
C VAL A 402 -24.30 -5.25 -2.20
N GLY A 403 -23.20 -5.56 -1.54
CA GLY A 403 -22.39 -6.70 -1.94
C GLY A 403 -21.27 -7.03 -0.98
N PHE A 404 -20.41 -7.92 -1.45
CA PHE A 404 -19.17 -8.30 -0.80
C PHE A 404 -18.03 -8.36 -1.81
N ASP A 405 -16.80 -8.27 -1.31
CA ASP A 405 -15.57 -8.38 -2.07
C ASP A 405 -14.52 -9.13 -1.26
N VAL A 406 -13.66 -9.86 -1.97
CA VAL A 406 -12.53 -10.58 -1.41
C VAL A 406 -11.32 -10.33 -2.30
N ILE A 407 -10.24 -9.83 -1.72
CA ILE A 407 -8.96 -9.64 -2.41
C ILE A 407 -7.97 -10.62 -1.79
N ILE A 408 -7.31 -11.42 -2.61
CA ILE A 408 -6.39 -12.46 -2.19
C ILE A 408 -5.02 -12.16 -2.84
N PRO A 409 -3.99 -11.77 -2.06
CA PRO A 409 -2.63 -11.69 -2.58
C PRO A 409 -2.14 -13.09 -2.98
N THR A 410 -1.48 -13.21 -4.13
CA THR A 410 -1.00 -14.51 -4.65
C THR A 410 0.52 -14.65 -4.65
N ASN A 411 1.24 -13.60 -4.27
CA ASN A 411 2.67 -13.59 -4.03
C ASN A 411 3.02 -12.59 -2.93
N LYS A 412 4.20 -12.76 -2.34
CA LYS A 412 4.74 -11.93 -1.27
C LYS A 412 5.87 -11.06 -1.81
N VAL A 413 5.57 -9.78 -2.03
CA VAL A 413 6.48 -8.77 -2.57
C VAL A 413 6.05 -7.41 -2.02
N ALA A 414 6.99 -6.48 -1.87
CA ALA A 414 6.71 -5.11 -1.47
C ALA A 414 5.53 -4.53 -2.28
N GLY A 415 4.59 -3.91 -1.56
CA GLY A 415 3.38 -3.32 -2.13
C GLY A 415 2.19 -4.26 -2.30
N ASN A 416 2.29 -5.56 -1.97
CA ASN A 416 1.14 -6.48 -1.96
C ASN A 416 0.49 -6.62 -0.57
N TYR A 417 -0.78 -7.07 -0.51
CA TYR A 417 -1.36 -7.46 0.77
C TYR A 417 -0.63 -8.68 1.36
N GLU A 418 -0.57 -8.75 2.68
CA GLU A 418 0.04 -9.87 3.43
C GLU A 418 -1.00 -10.93 3.78
N SER A 419 -2.27 -10.52 3.86
CA SER A 419 -3.39 -11.43 4.04
C SER A 419 -4.58 -11.10 3.12
N PRO A 420 -5.57 -11.99 3.00
CA PRO A 420 -6.78 -11.68 2.25
C PRO A 420 -7.58 -10.53 2.89
N VAL A 421 -8.08 -9.61 2.06
CA VAL A 421 -9.02 -8.55 2.47
C VAL A 421 -10.44 -9.02 2.22
N PHE A 422 -11.32 -8.80 3.20
CA PHE A 422 -12.75 -9.05 3.10
C PHE A 422 -13.52 -7.74 3.25
N ALA A 423 -14.49 -7.52 2.38
CA ALA A 423 -15.32 -6.32 2.39
C ALA A 423 -16.81 -6.67 2.29
N LEU A 424 -17.62 -5.93 3.04
CA LEU A 424 -19.07 -5.88 2.93
C LEU A 424 -19.49 -4.43 2.82
N GLY A 425 -20.34 -4.10 1.86
CA GLY A 425 -20.78 -2.71 1.74
C GLY A 425 -21.71 -2.45 0.59
N GLY A 426 -21.85 -1.18 0.25
CA GLY A 426 -22.74 -0.77 -0.81
C GLY A 426 -22.78 0.71 -1.04
N GLN A 427 -23.63 1.09 -1.98
CA GLN A 427 -23.92 2.47 -2.34
C GLN A 427 -25.42 2.69 -2.44
N VAL A 428 -25.87 3.88 -2.04
CA VAL A 428 -27.25 4.33 -2.15
C VAL A 428 -27.25 5.65 -2.91
N SER A 429 -28.03 5.71 -3.98
CA SER A 429 -28.27 6.87 -4.83
C SER A 429 -29.76 7.24 -4.80
N PRO A 430 -30.24 7.94 -3.75
CA PRO A 430 -31.63 8.38 -3.66
C PRO A 430 -32.08 9.21 -4.87
N LYS A 431 -31.14 9.92 -5.49
CA LYS A 431 -31.30 10.70 -6.71
C LYS A 431 -30.09 10.51 -7.61
N ASN A 432 -30.26 10.68 -8.93
CA ASN A 432 -29.19 10.46 -9.91
C ASN A 432 -27.99 11.43 -9.78
N PHE A 433 -28.17 12.54 -9.06
CA PHE A 433 -27.13 13.55 -8.80
C PHE A 433 -26.31 13.28 -7.52
N PHE A 434 -26.66 12.26 -6.73
CA PHE A 434 -26.12 12.07 -5.37
C PHE A 434 -26.01 10.60 -4.99
N THR A 435 -24.83 10.18 -4.54
CA THR A 435 -24.57 8.83 -4.02
C THR A 435 -23.81 8.90 -2.71
N ILE A 436 -24.24 8.11 -1.73
CA ILE A 436 -23.49 7.79 -0.52
C ILE A 436 -23.04 6.34 -0.64
N SER A 437 -21.78 6.08 -0.30
CA SER A 437 -21.24 4.73 -0.16
C SER A 437 -20.80 4.50 1.28
N LEU A 438 -21.02 3.29 1.77
CA LEU A 438 -20.58 2.85 3.10
C LEU A 438 -20.21 1.37 3.02
N GLY A 439 -19.16 0.97 3.73
CA GLY A 439 -18.78 -0.42 3.87
C GLY A 439 -18.10 -0.73 5.19
N MET A 440 -17.69 -1.98 5.32
CA MET A 440 -16.85 -2.50 6.37
C MET A 440 -15.82 -3.40 5.71
N THR A 441 -14.54 -3.14 5.98
CA THR A 441 -13.42 -3.89 5.41
C THR A 441 -12.54 -4.41 6.52
N THR A 442 -12.09 -5.65 6.44
CA THR A 442 -11.22 -6.28 7.42
C THR A 442 -10.19 -7.17 6.73
N GLY A 443 -9.10 -7.48 7.40
CA GLY A 443 -8.00 -8.25 6.81
C GLY A 443 -7.17 -7.44 5.83
N GLY A 444 -6.36 -8.15 5.06
CA GLY A 444 -5.15 -7.58 4.50
C GLY A 444 -4.28 -7.10 5.63
N ASN A 445 -4.11 -5.78 5.62
CA ASN A 445 -2.97 -5.13 6.20
C ASN A 445 -3.43 -3.98 7.12
N TYR A 446 -4.64 -4.11 7.65
CA TYR A 446 -5.27 -3.10 8.49
C TYR A 446 -6.25 -3.79 9.42
N ASP A 447 -6.50 -3.14 10.54
CA ASP A 447 -7.65 -3.44 11.38
C ASP A 447 -8.98 -3.26 10.63
N THR A 448 -10.08 -3.65 11.31
CA THR A 448 -11.42 -3.45 10.75
C THR A 448 -11.71 -1.96 10.59
N ARG A 449 -12.02 -1.55 9.35
CA ARG A 449 -12.29 -0.17 8.97
C ARG A 449 -13.70 -0.01 8.42
N VAL A 450 -14.23 1.21 8.51
CA VAL A 450 -15.52 1.57 7.94
C VAL A 450 -15.30 2.63 6.85
N PRO A 451 -15.07 2.24 5.59
CA PRO A 451 -14.98 3.18 4.51
C PRO A 451 -16.33 3.89 4.28
N MET A 452 -16.26 5.16 3.91
CA MET A 452 -17.43 5.98 3.60
C MET A 452 -17.09 6.92 2.44
N GLY A 453 -18.07 7.17 1.57
CA GLY A 453 -17.88 8.06 0.43
C GLY A 453 -19.12 8.84 0.04
N LEU A 454 -18.88 9.95 -0.63
CA LEU A 454 -19.86 10.87 -1.17
C LEU A 454 -19.51 11.17 -2.62
N THR A 455 -20.47 10.99 -3.52
CA THR A 455 -20.32 11.36 -4.93
C THR A 455 -21.46 12.27 -5.35
N LEU A 456 -21.12 13.42 -5.93
CA LEU A 456 -22.03 14.37 -6.54
C LEU A 456 -21.88 14.35 -8.05
N ARG A 457 -22.99 14.48 -8.75
CA ARG A 457 -23.04 14.47 -10.21
C ARG A 457 -24.00 15.52 -10.69
N LEU A 458 -23.75 16.09 -11.87
CA LEU A 458 -24.82 16.82 -12.54
C LEU A 458 -25.98 15.84 -12.86
N PRO A 459 -27.25 16.28 -12.86
CA PRO A 459 -28.38 15.43 -13.26
C PRO A 459 -28.21 14.83 -14.66
N THR A 460 -27.52 15.54 -15.54
CA THR A 460 -27.16 15.07 -16.88
C THR A 460 -26.12 13.95 -16.86
N GLY A 461 -25.41 13.76 -15.74
CA GLY A 461 -24.28 12.84 -15.58
C GLY A 461 -23.00 13.27 -16.30
N VAL A 462 -22.92 14.50 -16.82
CA VAL A 462 -21.77 14.97 -17.63
C VAL A 462 -20.53 15.17 -16.79
N TRP A 463 -20.71 15.55 -15.52
CA TRP A 463 -19.64 15.81 -14.59
C TRP A 463 -19.91 15.10 -13.27
N GLU A 464 -18.84 14.62 -12.65
CA GLU A 464 -18.84 13.92 -11.39
C GLU A 464 -17.67 14.39 -10.52
N VAL A 465 -17.96 14.59 -9.24
CA VAL A 465 -16.98 14.85 -8.19
C VAL A 465 -17.30 13.94 -7.00
N GLY A 466 -16.29 13.49 -6.29
CA GLY A 466 -16.51 12.76 -5.05
C GLY A 466 -15.31 12.76 -4.14
N VAL A 467 -15.60 12.43 -2.89
CA VAL A 467 -14.63 12.21 -1.84
C VAL A 467 -15.02 10.97 -1.05
N ALA A 468 -14.05 10.17 -0.66
CA ALA A 468 -14.22 9.03 0.21
C ALA A 468 -13.08 8.97 1.21
N THR A 469 -13.35 8.38 2.37
CA THR A 469 -12.35 7.93 3.33
C THR A 469 -12.37 6.41 3.36
N ARG A 470 -11.19 5.79 3.55
CA ARG A 470 -11.02 4.36 3.76
C ARG A 470 -11.40 3.96 5.20
N ASP A 471 -11.44 4.92 6.13
CA ASP A 471 -11.98 4.73 7.47
C ASP A 471 -12.61 6.01 8.05
N ILE A 472 -13.91 5.99 8.31
CA ILE A 472 -14.63 7.08 8.96
C ILE A 472 -14.48 7.02 10.48
N ILE A 473 -14.19 5.85 11.07
CA ILE A 473 -14.07 5.68 12.52
C ILE A 473 -12.92 6.54 13.04
N THR A 474 -11.84 6.67 12.28
CA THR A 474 -10.71 7.56 12.60
C THR A 474 -11.14 9.01 12.85
N LEU A 475 -12.27 9.51 12.31
CA LEU A 475 -12.76 10.86 12.66
C LEU A 475 -13.23 10.97 14.12
N PHE A 476 -13.62 9.85 14.74
CA PHE A 476 -14.19 9.75 16.08
C PHE A 476 -13.30 9.00 17.08
N SER A 477 -12.26 8.28 16.62
CA SER A 477 -11.22 7.64 17.43
C SER A 477 -9.97 8.51 17.57
N GLN A 478 -9.22 8.28 18.64
CA GLN A 478 -7.88 8.84 18.88
C GLN A 478 -6.76 7.78 18.77
N SER A 479 -7.05 6.52 19.08
CA SER A 479 -6.13 5.38 18.95
C SER A 479 -6.17 4.78 17.54
N THR A 480 -5.01 4.32 17.06
CA THR A 480 -4.78 3.62 15.77
C THR A 480 -5.38 4.33 14.54
N PRO A 481 -5.08 5.63 14.32
CA PRO A 481 -5.73 6.40 13.27
C PRO A 481 -5.34 5.93 11.86
N THR A 482 -6.35 5.68 11.01
CA THR A 482 -6.21 5.63 9.54
C THR A 482 -6.71 6.95 8.94
N LEU A 483 -5.82 7.94 8.77
CA LEU A 483 -6.17 9.13 7.99
C LEU A 483 -6.15 8.79 6.50
N SER A 484 -7.28 8.94 5.83
CA SER A 484 -7.36 8.62 4.40
C SER A 484 -8.32 9.52 3.66
N MET A 485 -8.01 9.73 2.38
CA MET A 485 -8.82 10.49 1.45
C MET A 485 -8.65 9.91 0.06
N CYS A 486 -9.75 9.71 -0.64
CA CYS A 486 -9.79 9.42 -2.06
C CYS A 486 -10.73 10.44 -2.70
N ALA A 487 -10.26 11.21 -3.67
CA ALA A 487 -11.02 12.29 -4.26
C ALA A 487 -10.82 12.35 -5.77
N GLY A 488 -11.86 12.78 -6.48
CA GLY A 488 -11.78 13.09 -7.90
C GLY A 488 -12.71 14.25 -8.23
N PHE A 489 -12.20 15.27 -8.90
CA PHE A 489 -12.92 16.53 -9.16
C PHE A 489 -13.16 16.80 -10.63
N LEU A 490 -12.37 16.18 -11.52
CA LEU A 490 -12.37 16.45 -12.96
C LEU A 490 -12.76 15.20 -13.74
N ARG A 491 -13.83 14.52 -13.33
CA ARG A 491 -14.38 13.37 -14.06
C ARG A 491 -15.57 13.79 -14.91
N PHE A 492 -15.50 13.42 -16.19
CA PHE A 492 -16.50 13.79 -17.19
C PHE A 492 -16.99 12.57 -17.97
N ARG A 493 -18.23 12.65 -18.46
CA ARG A 493 -18.84 11.68 -19.37
C ARG A 493 -19.50 12.36 -20.54
N VAL A 494 -19.15 11.93 -21.75
CA VAL A 494 -19.59 12.49 -23.03
C VAL A 494 -20.32 11.44 -23.85
#